data_AF-A0A6J4SHF8-F1
#
_entry.id   AF-A0A6J4SHF8-F1
#
_cell.length_a   1.000
_cell.length_b   1.000
_cell.length_c   1.000
_cell.angle_alpha   90.00
_cell.angle_beta   90.00
_cell.angle_gamma   90.00
#
_symmetry.space_group_name_H-M   'P 1'
#
loop_
_entity.id
_entity.type
_entity.pdbx_description
1 polymer ?
#
loop_
_entity_poly.entity_id
_entity_poly.type
_entity_poly.pdbx_seq_one_letter_code
_entity_poly.pdbx_strand_id
1 'polypeptide(L)' 'KLGMQLLQRVQADVAENAKVEQHPRMEGRQMLMVLAPK' A
#
# COMPACT_ATOMS: atom_id res chain seq x y z
N LYS A 1 13.44 -3.42 2.30
CA LYS A 1 12.71 -4.64 2.71
C LYS A 1 11.68 -4.95 1.62
N LEU A 2 11.65 -6.18 1.10
CA LEU A 2 10.88 -6.57 -0.08
C LEU A 2 9.39 -6.17 0.00
N GLY A 3 8.73 -6.35 1.15
CA GLY A 3 7.32 -6.00 1.33
C GLY A 3 7.03 -4.50 1.17
N MET A 4 7.89 -3.62 1.69
CA MET A 4 7.72 -2.16 1.54
C MET A 4 7.88 -1.73 0.08
N GLN A 5 8.87 -2.29 -0.63
CA GLN A 5 9.09 -2.00 -2.05
C GLN A 5 7.92 -2.51 -2.91
N LEU A 6 7.37 -3.69 -2.57
CA LEU A 6 6.17 -4.21 -3.23
C LEU A 6 4.98 -3.25 -3.06
N LEU A 7 4.72 -2.80 -1.83
CA LEU A 7 3.61 -1.88 -1.55
C LEU A 7 3.79 -0.51 -2.22
N GLN A 8 5.02 0.00 -2.29
CA GLN A 8 5.33 1.24 -3.04
C GLN A 8 5.05 1.10 -4.53
N ARG A 9 5.40 -0.05 -5.14
CA ARG A 9 5.07 -0.32 -6.55
C ARG A 9 3.56 -0.39 -6.76
N VAL A 10 2.84 -1.14 -5.92
CA VAL A 10 1.38 -1.24 -6.01
C VAL A 10 0.72 0.14 -5.87
N GLN A 11 1.20 0.97 -4.94
CA GLN A 11 0.71 2.35 -4.79
C GLN A 11 0.89 3.18 -6.07
N ALA A 12 2.03 3.06 -6.75
CA ALA A 12 2.27 3.76 -8.01
C ALA A 12 1.33 3.25 -9.12
N ASP A 13 1.18 1.92 -9.25
CA ASP A 13 0.36 1.29 -10.29
C ASP A 13 -1.13 1.64 -10.17
N VAL A 14 -1.61 1.91 -8.96
CA VAL A 14 -3.03 2.24 -8.69
C VAL A 14 -3.28 3.74 -8.50
N ALA A 15 -2.27 4.59 -8.64
CA ALA A 15 -2.36 6.02 -8.32
C ALA A 15 -3.39 6.79 -9.16
N GLU A 16 -3.77 6.28 -10.33
CA GLU A 16 -4.81 6.86 -11.18
C GLU A 16 -6.23 6.62 -10.62
N ASN A 17 -6.47 5.44 -10.05
CA ASN A 17 -7.81 4.95 -9.69
C ASN A 17 -8.09 4.95 -8.17
N ALA A 18 -7.04 4.99 -7.34
CA ALA A 18 -7.15 4.90 -5.90
C ALA A 18 -6.22 5.90 -5.18
N LYS A 19 -6.52 6.14 -3.90
CA LYS A 19 -5.70 6.91 -2.96
C LYS A 19 -5.32 6.06 -1.76
N VAL A 20 -4.22 6.41 -1.12
CA VAL A 20 -3.81 5.76 0.14
C VAL A 20 -4.70 6.29 1.26
N GLU A 21 -5.40 5.38 1.94
CA GLU A 21 -6.16 5.68 3.15
C GLU A 21 -5.32 5.40 4.41
N GLN A 22 -4.52 4.32 4.39
CA GLN A 22 -3.56 4.00 5.46
C GLN A 22 -2.22 3.58 4.86
N HIS A 23 -1.15 4.25 5.30
CA HIS A 23 0.21 3.93 4.88
C HIS A 23 0.63 2.52 5.34
N PRO A 24 1.60 1.90 4.63
CA PRO A 24 2.15 0.60 5.00
C PRO A 24 2.55 0.50 6.48
N ARG A 25 1.96 -0.45 7.22
CA ARG A 25 2.30 -0.75 8.61
C ARG A 25 2.35 -2.24 8.88
N MET A 26 3.03 -2.62 9.96
CA MET A 26 3.06 -4.01 10.43
C MET A 26 1.84 -4.28 11.31
N GLU A 27 1.05 -5.30 10.95
CA GLU A 27 0.04 -5.89 11.81
C GLU A 27 0.39 -7.36 12.01
N GLY A 28 0.87 -7.69 13.22
CA GLY A 28 1.45 -9.00 13.51
C GLY A 28 2.65 -9.30 12.62
N ARG A 29 2.55 -10.38 11.84
CA ARG A 29 3.62 -10.82 10.90
C ARG A 29 3.38 -10.33 9.47
N GLN A 30 2.35 -9.53 9.23
CA GLN A 30 1.98 -9.03 7.91
C GLN A 30 2.22 -7.53 7.80
N MET A 31 2.50 -7.07 6.58
CA MET A 31 2.57 -5.65 6.25
C MET A 31 1.35 -5.29 5.41
N LEU A 32 0.54 -4.33 5.89
CA LEU A 32 -0.69 -3.91 5.24
C LEU A 32 -0.65 -2.44 4.84
N MET A 33 -1.26 -2.13 3.69
CA MET A 33 -1.57 -0.79 3.20
C MET A 33 -3.05 -0.78 2.81
N VAL A 34 -3.78 0.29 3.16
CA VAL A 34 -5.19 0.43 2.79
C VAL A 34 -5.32 1.46 1.68
N LEU A 35 -6.02 1.06 0.62
CA LEU A 35 -6.34 1.90 -0.54
C LEU A 35 -7.85 2.09 -0.62
N ALA A 36 -8.27 3.29 -0.98
CA ALA A 36 -9.66 3.62 -1.28
C ALA A 36 -9.79 4.11 -2.73
N PRO A 37 -10.89 3.82 -3.43
CA PRO A 37 -11.15 4.39 -4.75
C PRO A 37 -11.18 5.93 -4.69
N LYS A 38 -10.80 6.58 -5.80
CA LYS A 38 -10.97 8.02 -5.95
C LYS A 38 -12.44 8.41 -6.11
#